data_AF-E1YMV7-F1
#
_entry.id   AF-E1YMV7-F1
#
_cell.length_a   1.000
_cell.length_b   1.000
_cell.length_c   1.000
_cell.angle_alpha   90.00
_cell.angle_beta   90.00
_cell.angle_gamma   90.00
#
_symmetry.space_group_name_H-M   'P 1'
#
loop_
_entity.id
_entity.type
_entity.pdbx_description
1 polymer ?
#
loop_
_entity_poly.entity_id
_entity_poly.type
_entity_poly.pdbx_seq_one_letter_code
_entity_poly.pdbx_strand_id
1 'polypeptide(L)' 'MSKHLWLILTKKQKEKIMYLYWRVQQDLDCLGEVIRFIDPSFIRCHRQWLRKNLAGIALAEGFEVEELLKQSLSELN' A
#
# COMPACT_ATOMS: atom_id res chain seq x y z
N MET A 1 29.00 -10.95 -3.46
CA MET A 1 27.73 -10.45 -2.86
C MET A 1 26.81 -11.64 -2.61
N SER A 2 26.33 -11.85 -1.37
CA SER A 2 25.51 -13.03 -1.01
C SER A 2 24.08 -12.94 -1.58
N LYS A 3 23.49 -14.08 -1.99
CA LYS A 3 22.09 -14.18 -2.48
C LYS A 3 21.09 -13.62 -1.48
N HIS A 4 21.35 -13.79 -0.19
CA HIS A 4 20.49 -13.29 0.88
C HIS A 4 20.46 -11.75 0.90
N LEU A 5 21.62 -11.10 0.75
CA LEU A 5 21.74 -9.65 0.71
C LEU A 5 21.00 -9.08 -0.52
N TRP A 6 21.10 -9.75 -1.67
CA TRP A 6 20.38 -9.34 -2.88
C TRP A 6 18.86 -9.45 -2.74
N LEU A 7 18.34 -10.49 -2.09
CA LEU A 7 16.91 -10.63 -1.80
C LEU A 7 16.39 -9.54 -0.86
N ILE A 8 17.19 -9.13 0.13
CA ILE A 8 16.83 -8.01 1.03
C ILE A 8 16.79 -6.69 0.26
N LEU A 9 17.81 -6.42 -0.56
CA LEU A 9 17.88 -5.19 -1.35
C LEU A 9 16.71 -5.09 -2.34
N THR A 10 16.37 -6.19 -3.02
CA THR A 10 15.24 -6.23 -3.96
C THR A 10 13.89 -6.03 -3.26
N LYS A 11 13.70 -6.61 -2.05
CA LYS A 11 12.50 -6.34 -1.24
C LYS A 11 12.41 -4.86 -0.84
N LYS A 12 13.50 -4.28 -0.31
CA LYS A 12 13.52 -2.87 0.11
C LYS A 12 13.30 -1.91 -1.06
N GLN A 13 13.80 -2.23 -2.24
CA GLN A 13 13.55 -1.44 -3.44
C GLN A 13 12.08 -1.52 -3.88
N LYS A 14 11.48 -2.71 -3.85
CA LYS A 14 10.05 -2.88 -4.16
C LYS A 14 9.16 -2.07 -3.21
N GLU A 15 9.45 -2.07 -1.92
CA GLU A 15 8.73 -1.26 -0.92
C GLU A 15 8.73 0.24 -1.28
N LYS A 16 9.89 0.79 -1.62
CA LYS A 16 10.01 2.21 -2.03
C LYS A 16 9.21 2.53 -3.29
N ILE A 17 9.23 1.62 -4.27
CA ILE A 17 8.50 1.80 -5.52
C ILE A 17 6.99 1.78 -5.25
N MET A 18 6.48 0.83 -4.46
CA MET A 18 5.05 0.78 -4.13
C MET A 18 4.59 2.02 -3.35
N TYR A 19 5.42 2.52 -2.42
CA TYR A 19 5.15 3.77 -1.72
C TYR A 19 5.04 4.97 -2.69
N LEU A 20 5.93 5.05 -3.68
CA LEU A 20 5.86 6.11 -4.69
C LEU A 20 4.55 6.05 -5.47
N TYR A 21 4.12 4.87 -5.91
CA TYR A 21 2.84 4.72 -6.63
C TYR A 21 1.64 5.11 -5.77
N TRP A 22 1.64 4.75 -4.48
CA TRP A 22 0.61 5.22 -3.57
C TRP A 22 0.63 6.75 -3.45
N ARG A 23 1.80 7.38 -3.26
CA ARG A 23 1.90 8.85 -3.21
C ARG A 23 1.43 9.54 -4.50
N VAL A 24 1.75 8.99 -5.66
CA VAL A 24 1.26 9.52 -6.94
C VAL A 24 -0.26 9.37 -7.03
N GLN A 25 -0.83 8.25 -6.58
CA GLN A 25 -2.28 8.08 -6.56
C GLN A 25 -2.97 9.16 -5.72
N GLN A 26 -2.42 9.52 -4.56
CA GLN A 26 -2.97 10.57 -3.69
C GLN A 26 -2.99 11.95 -4.39
N ASP A 27 -1.95 12.26 -5.14
CA ASP A 27 -1.90 13.52 -5.89
C ASP A 27 -2.90 13.49 -7.06
N LEU A 28 -3.13 12.33 -7.68
CA LEU A 28 -4.15 12.12 -8.72
C LEU A 28 -5.58 12.11 -8.18
N ASP A 29 -5.78 11.66 -6.94
CA ASP A 29 -7.09 11.68 -6.28
C ASP A 29 -7.60 13.14 -6.17
N CYS A 30 -6.69 14.10 -5.96
CA CYS A 30 -7.01 15.54 -6.01
C CYS A 30 -7.50 16.02 -7.39
N LEU A 31 -7.17 15.29 -8.45
CA LEU A 31 -7.55 15.57 -9.84
C LEU A 31 -8.73 14.71 -10.32
N GLY A 32 -9.23 13.79 -9.49
CA GLY A 32 -10.22 12.79 -9.90
C GLY A 32 -9.68 11.75 -10.89
N GLU A 33 -8.36 11.57 -10.95
CA GLU A 33 -7.69 10.62 -11.83
C GLU A 33 -7.22 9.35 -11.09
N VAL A 34 -7.03 8.26 -11.83
CA VAL A 34 -6.63 6.96 -11.25
C VAL A 34 -5.51 6.28 -12.04
N ILE A 35 -4.52 5.77 -11.31
CA ILE A 35 -3.46 4.94 -11.88
C ILE A 35 -4.05 3.59 -12.29
N ARG A 36 -3.91 3.25 -13.57
CA ARG A 36 -4.23 1.92 -14.08
C ARG A 36 -2.99 1.07 -14.23
N PHE A 37 -2.82 0.08 -13.36
CA PHE A 37 -1.81 -0.96 -13.54
C PHE A 37 -2.27 -2.00 -14.56
N ILE A 38 -1.42 -2.27 -15.57
CA ILE A 38 -1.71 -3.28 -16.62
C ILE A 38 -1.12 -4.64 -16.25
N ASP A 39 0.06 -4.67 -15.64
CA ASP A 39 0.74 -5.93 -15.31
C ASP A 39 0.08 -6.61 -14.08
N PRO A 40 -0.39 -7.87 -14.19
CA PRO A 40 -1.03 -8.58 -13.09
C PRO A 40 -0.12 -8.79 -11.87
N SER A 41 1.18 -8.95 -12.08
CA SER A 41 2.14 -9.11 -10.99
C SER A 41 2.31 -7.81 -10.22
N PHE A 42 2.27 -6.69 -10.92
CA PHE A 42 2.32 -5.36 -10.33
C PHE A 42 1.07 -5.08 -9.48
N ILE A 43 -0.12 -5.42 -10.00
CA ILE A 43 -1.38 -5.32 -9.26
C ILE A 43 -1.31 -6.11 -7.94
N ARG A 44 -0.81 -7.36 -7.99
CA ARG A 44 -0.65 -8.19 -6.79
C ARG A 44 0.32 -7.56 -5.79
N CYS A 45 1.48 -7.09 -6.26
CA CYS A 45 2.48 -6.47 -5.39
C CYS A 45 1.93 -5.20 -4.73
N HIS A 46 1.24 -4.36 -5.50
CA HIS A 46 0.62 -3.13 -4.99
C HIS A 46 -0.45 -3.43 -3.95
N ARG A 47 -1.37 -4.37 -4.23
CA ARG A 47 -2.39 -4.81 -3.26
C ARG A 47 -1.79 -5.37 -1.99
N GLN A 48 -0.76 -6.21 -2.10
CA GLN A 48 -0.06 -6.76 -0.94
C GLN A 48 0.61 -5.66 -0.11
N TRP A 49 1.24 -4.69 -0.78
CA TRP A 49 1.87 -3.54 -0.13
C TRP A 49 0.85 -2.67 0.61
N LEU A 50 -0.31 -2.37 -0.01
CA LEU A 50 -1.39 -1.63 0.65
C LEU A 50 -1.87 -2.35 1.92
N ARG A 51 -2.13 -3.66 1.86
CA ARG A 51 -2.56 -4.43 3.03
C ARG A 51 -1.54 -4.41 4.16
N LYS A 52 -0.24 -4.48 3.83
CA LYS A 52 0.85 -4.42 4.81
C LYS A 52 0.98 -3.04 5.47
N ASN A 53 0.66 -1.97 4.73
CA ASN A 53 0.83 -0.59 5.19
C ASN A 53 -0.50 0.11 5.53
N LEU A 54 -1.60 -0.65 5.62
CA LEU A 54 -2.96 -0.12 5.78
C LEU A 54 -3.07 0.84 6.96
N ALA A 55 -2.49 0.50 8.11
CA ALA A 55 -2.52 1.37 9.30
C ALA A 55 -1.83 2.73 9.06
N GLY A 56 -0.66 2.71 8.41
CA GLY A 56 0.06 3.94 8.08
C GLY A 56 -0.66 4.79 7.04
N ILE A 57 -1.30 4.14 6.07
CA ILE A 57 -2.15 4.82 5.07
C ILE A 57 -3.38 5.42 5.75
N ALA A 58 -4.09 4.66 6.58
CA ALA A 58 -5.27 5.13 7.28
C ALA A 58 -4.96 6.37 8.13
N LEU A 59 -3.84 6.36 8.86
CA LEU A 59 -3.35 7.51 9.60
C LEU A 59 -3.04 8.71 8.69
N ALA A 60 -2.41 8.48 7.54
CA ALA A 60 -2.06 9.54 6.59
C ALA A 60 -3.29 10.20 5.95
N GLU A 61 -4.35 9.42 5.74
CA GLU A 61 -5.65 9.85 5.23
C GLU A 61 -6.54 10.49 6.31
N GLY A 62 -6.06 10.54 7.57
CA GLY A 62 -6.82 11.12 8.68
C GLY A 62 -7.95 10.22 9.20
N PHE A 63 -7.95 8.92 8.89
CA PHE A 63 -8.86 7.98 9.52
C PHE A 63 -8.40 7.69 10.95
N GLU A 64 -9.32 7.83 11.90
CA GLU A 64 -9.18 7.31 13.26
C GLU A 64 -9.09 5.78 13.16
N VAL A 65 -7.91 5.21 13.43
CA VAL A 65 -7.63 3.76 13.35
C VAL A 65 -8.61 2.95 14.21
N GLU A 66 -9.09 3.56 15.28
CA GLU A 66 -10.04 3.00 16.23
C GLU A 66 -11.44 2.80 15.63
N GLU A 67 -11.87 3.65 14.69
CA GLU A 67 -13.15 3.53 13.99
C GLU A 67 -13.14 2.36 12.98
N LEU A 68 -12.00 2.20 12.30
CA LEU A 68 -11.76 1.16 11.28
C LEU A 68 -11.65 -0.25 11.92
N LEU A 69 -11.04 -0.32 13.10
CA LEU A 69 -10.99 -1.54 13.91
C LEU A 69 -12.37 -1.90 14.49
N LYS A 70 -13.15 -0.91 14.96
CA LYS A 70 -14.52 -1.14 15.45
C LYS A 70 -15.45 -1.69 14.37
N GLN A 71 -15.40 -1.14 13.16
CA GLN A 71 -16.19 -1.65 12.03
C GLN A 71 -15.82 -3.10 11.69
N SER A 72 -14.53 -3.41 11.59
CA SER A 72 -14.06 -4.76 11.27
C SER A 72 -14.41 -5.80 12.35
N LEU A 73 -14.49 -5.40 13.62
CA LEU A 73 -14.91 -6.27 14.72
C LEU A 73 -16.44 -6.42 14.81
N SER A 74 -17.20 -5.41 14.38
CA SER A 74 -18.67 -5.48 14.34
C SER A 74 -19.23 -6.40 13.26
N GLU A 75 -18.48 -6.65 12.17
CA GLU A 75 -18.87 -7.57 11.10
C GLU A 75 -18.62 -9.06 11.44
N LEU A 76 -18.03 -9.35 12.61
CA LEU A 76 -17.72 -10.70 13.09
C LEU A 76 -18.69 -11.21 14.17
N ASN A 77 -19.71 -10.44 14.53
CA ASN A 77 -20.76 -10.78 15.51
C ASN A 77 -22.14 -10.82 14.83
#